data_AF-A0A973YWI2-F1
#
_entry.id   AF-A0A973YWI2-F1
#
_cell.length_a   1.000
_cell.length_b   1.000
_cell.length_c   1.000
_cell.angle_alpha   90.00
_cell.angle_beta   90.00
_cell.angle_gamma   90.00
#
_symmetry.space_group_name_H-M   'P 1'
#
loop_
_entity.id
_entity.type
_entity.pdbx_description
1 polymer ?
#
loop_
_entity_poly.entity_id
_entity_poly.type
_entity_poly.pdbx_seq_one_letter_code
_entity_poly.pdbx_strand_id
1 'polypeptide(L)'
;MRFVIALVLLCIASFADAAIARVDVLLHDDIDLLDAKIAIDRIVDADSDAAAVRREVDAWTRAVEGRAGGEHGTRAKVDLLLSTLHVAGDWNGHRSVSYDFDDPFARDPKRRSLAAYLASRRGNCITMPVLFAILGRRLGLELALARAPHHLFVKVRDDDGRWFNVEATAGGLKSDDAYVRDTYI
;
A
#
# COMPACT_ATOMS: atom_id res chain seq x y z
N MET A 1 2.89 -20.74 12.39
CA MET A 1 1.44 -21.11 12.27
C MET A 1 0.49 -20.14 12.96
N ARG A 2 0.85 -19.51 14.09
CA ARG A 2 0.04 -18.45 14.75
C ARG A 2 0.09 -17.06 14.09
N PHE A 3 1.03 -16.83 13.17
CA PHE A 3 1.34 -15.50 12.62
C PHE A 3 0.67 -15.19 11.27
N VAL A 4 0.43 -16.23 10.47
CA VAL A 4 -0.47 -16.13 9.29
C VAL A 4 -1.87 -15.69 9.74
N ILE A 5 -2.27 -16.05 10.97
CA ILE A 5 -3.59 -15.75 11.53
C ILE A 5 -3.80 -14.25 11.77
N ALA A 6 -2.79 -13.43 12.09
CA ALA A 6 -3.00 -11.99 12.32
C ALA A 6 -3.29 -11.23 11.01
N LEU A 7 -2.64 -11.65 9.93
CA LEU A 7 -2.78 -11.06 8.59
C LEU A 7 -3.96 -11.66 7.83
N VAL A 8 -4.26 -12.94 8.07
CA VAL A 8 -5.51 -13.59 7.64
C VAL A 8 -6.70 -13.02 8.42
N LEU A 9 -6.58 -12.68 9.70
CA LEU A 9 -7.61 -11.92 10.42
C LEU A 9 -7.76 -10.51 9.86
N LEU A 10 -6.72 -9.90 9.30
CA LEU A 10 -6.88 -8.65 8.55
C LEU A 10 -7.68 -8.82 7.25
N CYS A 11 -7.62 -10.00 6.64
CA CYS A 11 -8.38 -10.36 5.43
C CYS A 11 -9.75 -11.02 5.70
N ILE A 12 -10.01 -11.53 6.92
CA ILE A 12 -11.19 -12.33 7.30
C ILE A 12 -12.02 -11.70 8.44
N ALA A 13 -11.47 -10.82 9.28
CA ALA A 13 -12.23 -10.25 10.39
C ALA A 13 -13.32 -9.29 9.88
N SER A 14 -14.54 -9.54 10.34
CA SER A 14 -15.72 -8.74 10.07
C SER A 14 -15.48 -7.26 10.35
N PHE A 15 -15.83 -6.44 9.36
CA PHE A 15 -15.62 -5.01 9.21
C PHE A 15 -16.50 -4.14 10.12
N ALA A 16 -16.48 -4.38 11.43
CA ALA A 16 -17.46 -3.76 12.34
C ALA A 16 -16.90 -2.63 13.23
N ASP A 17 -15.60 -2.33 13.19
CA ASP A 17 -15.04 -1.33 14.12
C ASP A 17 -14.98 0.07 13.51
N ALA A 18 -15.74 0.97 14.15
CA ALA A 18 -15.86 2.41 13.90
C ALA A 18 -14.60 3.19 14.36
N ALA A 19 -13.41 2.64 14.19
CA ALA A 19 -12.20 3.29 14.65
C ALA A 19 -11.11 3.28 13.58
N ILE A 20 -10.53 4.47 13.33
CA ILE A 20 -9.27 4.55 12.60
C ILE A 20 -8.20 3.88 13.46
N ALA A 21 -7.68 2.75 12.98
CA ALA A 21 -6.69 1.98 13.71
C ALA A 21 -5.47 1.70 12.84
N ARG A 22 -4.29 1.85 13.43
CA ARG A 22 -3.05 1.30 12.86
C ARG A 22 -3.12 -0.22 12.92
N VAL A 23 -2.79 -0.84 11.80
CA VAL A 23 -2.91 -2.28 11.59
C VAL A 23 -1.54 -2.95 11.66
N ASP A 24 -0.50 -2.20 11.39
CA ASP A 24 0.90 -2.60 11.56
C ASP A 24 1.30 -2.80 13.03
N VAL A 25 0.51 -2.34 14.01
CA VAL A 25 0.67 -2.72 15.43
C VAL A 25 0.53 -4.24 15.64
N LEU A 26 -0.05 -4.95 14.67
CA LEU A 26 -0.14 -6.42 14.65
C LEU A 26 1.06 -7.10 13.98
N LEU A 27 1.99 -6.33 13.38
CA LEU A 27 3.20 -6.80 12.73
C LEU A 27 4.41 -6.41 13.58
N HIS A 28 5.28 -7.36 13.86
CA HIS A 28 6.53 -7.08 14.57
C HIS A 28 7.49 -6.29 13.67
N ASP A 29 8.36 -5.46 14.26
CA ASP A 29 9.24 -4.51 13.53
C ASP A 29 10.26 -5.18 12.58
N ASP A 30 10.46 -6.49 12.71
CA ASP A 30 11.35 -7.31 11.87
C ASP A 30 10.67 -7.91 10.63
N ILE A 31 9.38 -7.65 10.43
CA ILE A 31 8.62 -8.20 9.30
C ILE A 31 8.81 -7.33 8.04
N ASP A 32 9.39 -7.93 6.99
CA ASP A 32 9.37 -7.37 5.64
C ASP A 32 7.94 -7.41 5.07
N LEU A 33 7.39 -6.23 4.74
CA LEU A 33 6.01 -6.11 4.25
C LEU A 33 5.79 -6.80 2.90
N LEU A 34 6.82 -6.85 2.04
CA LEU A 34 6.74 -7.53 0.75
C LEU A 34 6.66 -9.05 0.98
N ASP A 35 7.48 -9.59 1.87
CA ASP A 35 7.45 -11.01 2.24
C ASP A 35 6.10 -11.40 2.81
N ALA A 36 5.58 -10.58 3.73
CA ALA A 36 4.26 -10.79 4.32
C ALA A 36 3.16 -10.77 3.23
N LYS A 37 3.17 -9.78 2.33
CA LYS A 37 2.17 -9.67 1.26
C LYS A 37 2.24 -10.84 0.29
N ILE A 38 3.45 -11.27 -0.11
CA ILE A 38 3.65 -12.43 -0.97
C ILE A 38 3.10 -13.69 -0.29
N ALA A 39 3.34 -13.86 1.02
CA ALA A 39 2.82 -14.99 1.77
C ALA A 39 1.27 -15.00 1.80
N ILE A 40 0.60 -13.85 1.98
CA ILE A 40 -0.87 -13.77 1.87
C ILE A 40 -1.33 -14.17 0.49
N ASP A 41 -0.73 -13.58 -0.55
CA ASP A 41 -1.17 -13.80 -1.93
C ASP A 41 -1.09 -15.27 -2.31
N ARG A 42 -0.08 -15.98 -1.80
CA ARG A 42 0.09 -17.42 -1.99
C ARG A 42 -0.88 -18.30 -1.20
N ILE A 43 -1.58 -17.76 -0.21
CA ILE A 43 -2.71 -18.45 0.44
C ILE A 43 -3.93 -18.45 -0.48
N VAL A 44 -4.12 -17.36 -1.24
CA VAL A 44 -5.22 -17.23 -2.19
C VAL A 44 -4.91 -17.96 -3.50
N ASP A 45 -3.67 -17.86 -3.96
CA ASP A 45 -3.17 -18.44 -5.21
C ASP A 45 -1.75 -19.00 -5.01
N ALA A 46 -1.68 -20.30 -4.72
CA ALA A 46 -0.43 -20.99 -4.40
C ALA A 46 0.61 -20.95 -5.56
N ASP A 47 0.14 -20.73 -6.79
CA ASP A 47 0.97 -20.71 -7.99
C ASP A 47 1.54 -19.31 -8.29
N SER A 48 1.21 -18.30 -7.48
CA SER A 48 1.71 -16.93 -7.64
C SER A 48 3.24 -16.87 -7.62
N ASP A 49 3.84 -16.32 -8.69
CA ASP A 49 5.30 -16.18 -8.83
C ASP A 49 5.85 -15.07 -7.91
N ALA A 50 6.27 -15.49 -6.72
CA ALA A 50 6.89 -14.62 -5.72
C ALA A 50 8.16 -13.91 -6.25
N ALA A 51 8.95 -14.58 -7.09
CA ALA A 51 10.19 -14.00 -7.60
C ALA A 51 9.90 -12.89 -8.61
N ALA A 52 8.89 -13.06 -9.47
CA ALA A 52 8.42 -12.00 -10.35
C ALA A 52 7.91 -10.78 -9.59
N VAL A 53 7.10 -10.99 -8.54
CA VAL A 53 6.60 -9.89 -7.69
C VAL A 53 7.77 -9.10 -7.08
N ARG A 54 8.79 -9.78 -6.55
CA ARG A 54 9.98 -9.11 -6.01
C ARG A 54 10.70 -8.28 -7.05
N ARG A 55 10.96 -8.84 -8.24
CA ARG A 55 11.64 -8.12 -9.33
C ARG A 55 10.89 -6.85 -9.74
N GLU A 56 9.57 -6.91 -9.81
CA GLU A 56 8.72 -5.76 -10.13
C GLU A 56 8.76 -4.70 -9.02
N VAL A 57 8.69 -5.09 -7.74
CA VAL A 57 8.81 -4.13 -6.63
C VAL A 57 10.21 -3.52 -6.55
N ASP A 58 11.26 -4.29 -6.84
CA ASP A 58 12.63 -3.78 -6.93
C ASP A 58 12.78 -2.80 -8.11
N ALA A 59 12.13 -3.07 -9.24
CA ALA A 59 12.10 -2.14 -10.37
C ALA A 59 11.40 -0.83 -10.02
N TRP A 60 10.28 -0.88 -9.30
CA TRP A 60 9.63 0.32 -8.76
C TRP A 60 10.49 1.06 -7.75
N THR A 61 11.20 0.34 -6.88
CA THR A 61 12.13 0.95 -5.92
C THR A 61 13.20 1.75 -6.66
N ARG A 62 13.84 1.14 -7.67
CA ARG A 62 14.82 1.82 -8.52
C ARG A 62 14.22 3.00 -9.30
N ALA A 63 12.97 2.89 -9.74
CA ALA A 63 12.29 3.99 -10.43
C ALA A 63 12.06 5.20 -9.51
N VAL A 64 11.73 4.97 -8.24
CA VAL A 64 11.59 6.07 -7.27
C VAL A 64 12.95 6.66 -6.91
N GLU A 65 13.94 5.81 -6.60
CA GLU A 65 15.30 6.25 -6.27
C GLU A 65 15.97 6.99 -7.43
N GLY A 66 15.79 6.53 -8.66
CA GLY A 66 16.32 7.20 -9.86
C GLY A 66 15.72 8.59 -10.09
N ARG A 67 14.52 8.86 -9.54
CA ARG A 67 13.92 10.20 -9.55
C ARG A 67 14.31 11.04 -8.32
N ALA A 68 14.76 10.40 -7.24
CA ALA A 68 15.26 11.06 -6.04
C ALA A 68 16.68 11.60 -6.31
N GLY A 69 16.77 12.82 -6.85
CA GLY A 69 18.05 13.46 -7.19
C GLY A 69 18.92 13.88 -5.98
N GLY A 70 18.72 13.28 -4.80
CA GLY A 70 19.44 13.58 -3.56
C GLY A 70 18.67 13.20 -2.29
N GLU A 71 19.14 13.69 -1.14
CA GLU A 71 18.39 13.56 0.11
C GLU A 71 17.15 14.47 0.10
N HIS A 72 16.04 13.93 0.59
CA HIS A 72 14.74 14.59 0.61
C HIS A 72 14.11 14.45 2.01
N GLY A 73 13.47 15.51 2.50
CA GLY A 73 12.62 15.44 3.69
C GLY A 73 11.39 14.55 3.46
N THR A 74 10.68 14.20 4.54
CA THR A 74 9.60 13.20 4.50
C THR A 74 8.51 13.53 3.47
N ARG A 75 8.04 14.78 3.43
CA ARG A 75 7.00 15.21 2.47
C ARG A 75 7.44 15.07 1.02
N ALA A 76 8.66 15.49 0.71
CA ALA A 76 9.21 15.38 -0.63
C ALA A 76 9.35 13.91 -1.07
N LYS A 77 9.72 13.00 -0.15
CA LYS A 77 9.73 11.55 -0.43
C LYS A 77 8.32 11.01 -0.72
N VAL A 78 7.31 11.43 0.03
CA VAL A 78 5.90 11.05 -0.22
C VAL A 78 5.43 11.55 -1.58
N ASP A 79 5.66 12.82 -1.91
CA ASP A 79 5.27 13.41 -3.20
C ASP A 79 5.99 12.73 -4.38
N LEU A 80 7.27 12.41 -4.19
CA LEU A 80 8.06 11.66 -5.17
C LEU A 80 7.47 10.26 -5.38
N LEU A 81 7.14 9.55 -4.32
CA LEU A 81 6.55 8.21 -4.40
C LEU A 81 5.18 8.25 -5.08
N LEU A 82 4.29 9.15 -4.66
CA LEU A 82 2.97 9.32 -5.26
C LEU A 82 3.07 9.68 -6.75
N SER A 83 3.90 10.65 -7.11
CA SER A 83 4.08 11.03 -8.53
C SER A 83 4.73 9.91 -9.35
N THR A 84 5.58 9.07 -8.76
CA THR A 84 6.20 7.94 -9.47
C THR A 84 5.13 6.94 -9.91
N LEU A 85 4.17 6.69 -9.02
CA LEU A 85 3.06 5.76 -9.24
C LEU A 85 1.99 6.37 -10.17
N HIS A 86 1.57 7.61 -9.93
CA HIS A 86 0.36 8.19 -10.54
C HIS A 86 0.59 9.04 -11.79
N VAL A 87 1.83 9.48 -12.06
CA VAL A 87 2.15 10.26 -13.27
C VAL A 87 2.85 9.37 -14.29
N ALA A 88 2.31 9.30 -15.50
CA ALA A 88 2.93 8.57 -16.60
C ALA A 88 4.24 9.25 -17.03
N GLY A 89 5.32 8.47 -17.12
CA GLY A 89 6.62 8.94 -17.59
C GLY A 89 7.56 7.78 -17.91
N ASP A 90 8.77 8.08 -18.39
CA ASP A 90 9.73 7.06 -18.83
C ASP A 90 10.02 6.03 -17.71
N TRP A 91 10.07 6.49 -16.46
CA TRP A 91 10.33 5.66 -15.28
C TRP A 91 9.28 4.59 -14.99
N ASN A 92 8.08 4.70 -15.54
CA ASN A 92 7.02 3.70 -15.39
C ASN A 92 6.46 3.21 -16.74
N GLY A 93 7.24 3.38 -17.81
CA GLY A 93 6.85 2.95 -19.15
C GLY A 93 5.65 3.73 -19.71
N HIS A 94 5.54 5.01 -19.34
CA HIS A 94 4.39 5.87 -19.65
C HIS A 94 3.05 5.30 -19.18
N ARG A 95 3.06 4.52 -18.10
CA ARG A 95 1.87 3.86 -17.57
C ARG A 95 1.77 4.04 -16.06
N SER A 96 0.92 4.99 -15.67
CA SER A 96 0.56 5.20 -14.27
C SER A 96 -0.31 4.05 -13.73
N VAL A 97 -0.37 3.97 -12.40
CA VAL A 97 -1.33 3.13 -11.70
C VAL A 97 -2.71 3.79 -11.68
N SER A 98 -3.76 3.00 -11.64
CA SER A 98 -5.14 3.47 -11.54
C SER A 98 -5.98 2.58 -10.64
N TYR A 99 -7.17 3.07 -10.26
CA TYR A 99 -8.11 2.28 -9.47
C TYR A 99 -8.83 1.24 -10.33
N ASP A 100 -9.03 0.05 -9.78
CA ASP A 100 -9.77 -1.05 -10.40
C ASP A 100 -11.27 -0.90 -10.16
N PHE A 101 -11.93 -0.18 -11.07
CA PHE A 101 -13.38 0.01 -11.03
C PHE A 101 -14.22 -1.23 -11.38
N ASP A 102 -13.61 -2.33 -11.85
CA ASP A 102 -14.39 -3.55 -12.11
C ASP A 102 -14.66 -4.33 -10.81
N ASP A 103 -13.88 -4.06 -9.75
CA ASP A 103 -14.10 -4.56 -8.39
C ASP A 103 -13.82 -3.46 -7.34
N PRO A 104 -14.67 -2.44 -7.28
CA PRO A 104 -14.37 -1.20 -6.55
C PRO A 104 -14.33 -1.37 -5.03
N PHE A 105 -14.87 -2.46 -4.51
CA PHE A 105 -14.86 -2.80 -3.09
C PHE A 105 -13.89 -3.95 -2.77
N ALA A 106 -13.02 -4.30 -3.73
CA ALA A 106 -12.07 -5.39 -3.63
C ALA A 106 -12.74 -6.69 -3.15
N ARG A 107 -13.93 -7.06 -3.62
CA ARG A 107 -14.65 -8.27 -3.14
C ARG A 107 -14.00 -9.55 -3.63
N ASP A 108 -13.34 -9.54 -4.79
CA ASP A 108 -12.62 -10.67 -5.33
C ASP A 108 -11.22 -10.77 -4.69
N PRO A 109 -10.92 -11.83 -3.92
CA PRO A 109 -9.60 -12.01 -3.32
C PRO A 109 -8.46 -12.03 -4.35
N LYS A 110 -8.71 -12.51 -5.58
CA LYS A 110 -7.69 -12.53 -6.65
C LYS A 110 -7.30 -11.13 -7.10
N ARG A 111 -8.22 -10.16 -7.05
CA ARG A 111 -7.96 -8.74 -7.36
C ARG A 111 -7.26 -8.00 -6.22
N ARG A 112 -7.12 -8.61 -5.04
CA ARG A 112 -6.26 -8.13 -3.95
C ARG A 112 -4.80 -8.58 -4.08
N SER A 113 -4.46 -9.35 -5.13
CA SER A 113 -3.10 -9.81 -5.39
C SER A 113 -2.18 -8.66 -5.79
N LEU A 114 -0.98 -8.61 -5.19
CA LEU A 114 0.04 -7.65 -5.58
C LEU A 114 0.57 -7.97 -6.99
N ALA A 115 0.66 -9.25 -7.35
CA ALA A 115 1.06 -9.67 -8.69
C ALA A 115 0.08 -9.16 -9.76
N ALA A 116 -1.23 -9.34 -9.52
CA ALA A 116 -2.27 -8.87 -10.43
C ALA A 116 -2.24 -7.34 -10.58
N TYR A 117 -2.04 -6.61 -9.47
CA TYR A 117 -1.91 -5.17 -9.48
C TYR A 117 -0.68 -4.71 -10.29
N LEU A 118 0.50 -5.29 -10.05
CA LEU A 118 1.73 -4.90 -10.74
C LEU A 118 1.65 -5.13 -12.25
N ALA A 119 1.06 -6.25 -12.68
CA ALA A 119 0.87 -6.58 -14.09
C ALA A 119 -0.17 -5.68 -14.80
N SER A 120 -1.32 -5.47 -14.15
CA SER A 120 -2.43 -4.70 -14.74
C SER A 120 -2.31 -3.19 -14.54
N ARG A 121 -1.46 -2.74 -13.60
CA ARG A 121 -1.43 -1.35 -13.08
C ARG A 121 -2.78 -0.86 -12.54
N ARG A 122 -3.75 -1.75 -12.31
CA ARG A 122 -5.06 -1.46 -11.73
C ARG A 122 -5.13 -2.05 -10.32
N GLY A 123 -5.22 -1.19 -9.32
CA GLY A 123 -5.20 -1.57 -7.90
C GLY A 123 -6.46 -1.15 -7.17
N ASN A 124 -6.56 -1.47 -5.89
CA ASN A 124 -7.69 -1.09 -5.05
C ASN A 124 -7.19 -0.55 -3.71
N CYS A 125 -8.14 -0.26 -2.81
CA CYS A 125 -7.85 0.21 -1.47
C CYS A 125 -6.96 -0.73 -0.65
N ILE A 126 -6.79 -2.01 -1.03
CA ILE A 126 -5.84 -2.91 -0.37
C ILE A 126 -4.47 -2.85 -1.04
N THR A 127 -4.39 -3.05 -2.35
CA THR A 127 -3.11 -3.22 -3.04
C THR A 127 -2.31 -1.93 -3.17
N MET A 128 -2.98 -0.78 -3.37
CA MET A 128 -2.29 0.50 -3.59
C MET A 128 -1.60 1.02 -2.32
N PRO A 129 -2.26 1.06 -1.13
CA PRO A 129 -1.59 1.40 0.12
C PRO A 129 -0.48 0.42 0.50
N VAL A 130 -0.65 -0.87 0.22
CA VAL A 130 0.37 -1.88 0.52
C VAL A 130 1.62 -1.67 -0.33
N LEU A 131 1.49 -1.44 -1.64
CA LEU A 131 2.64 -1.13 -2.50
C LEU A 131 3.32 0.17 -2.05
N PHE A 132 2.53 1.22 -1.75
CA PHE A 132 3.06 2.47 -1.21
C PHE A 132 3.86 2.21 0.08
N ALA A 133 3.32 1.45 1.02
CA ALA A 133 3.98 1.16 2.30
C ALA A 133 5.29 0.38 2.11
N ILE A 134 5.32 -0.61 1.21
CA ILE A 134 6.53 -1.36 0.87
C ILE A 134 7.61 -0.42 0.32
N LEU A 135 7.27 0.41 -0.67
CA LEU A 135 8.21 1.35 -1.28
C LEU A 135 8.64 2.45 -0.31
N GLY A 136 7.71 2.97 0.49
CA GLY A 136 7.97 4.01 1.48
C GLY A 136 8.95 3.53 2.57
N ARG A 137 8.80 2.30 3.08
CA ARG A 137 9.76 1.72 4.03
C ARG A 137 11.16 1.60 3.42
N ARG A 138 11.26 1.19 2.15
CA ARG A 138 12.55 1.12 1.42
C ARG A 138 13.21 2.49 1.25
N LEU A 139 12.43 3.57 1.16
CA LEU A 139 12.91 4.96 1.12
C LEU A 139 13.20 5.55 2.51
N GLY A 140 13.10 4.74 3.57
CA GLY A 140 13.34 5.16 4.94
C GLY A 140 12.22 6.03 5.54
N LEU A 141 10.98 5.93 5.03
CA LEU A 141 9.84 6.56 5.67
C LEU A 141 9.40 5.76 6.90
N GLU A 142 9.21 6.44 8.02
CA GLU A 142 8.49 5.88 9.16
C GLU A 142 6.98 5.93 8.87
N LEU A 143 6.37 4.76 8.65
CA LEU A 143 4.99 4.66 8.21
C LEU A 143 4.25 3.45 8.80
N ALA A 144 2.93 3.54 8.74
CA ALA A 144 1.98 2.57 9.25
C ALA A 144 0.84 2.36 8.25
N LEU A 145 0.39 1.11 8.07
CA LEU A 145 -0.89 0.85 7.43
C LEU A 145 -2.01 1.13 8.43
N ALA A 146 -3.02 1.88 8.01
CA ALA A 146 -4.18 2.22 8.84
C ALA A 146 -5.47 1.87 8.13
N ARG A 147 -6.51 1.57 8.90
CA ARG A 147 -7.84 1.23 8.39
C ARG A 147 -8.88 2.25 8.82
N ALA A 148 -9.86 2.49 7.97
CA ALA A 148 -11.19 2.99 8.28
C ALA A 148 -12.21 1.90 7.89
N PRO A 149 -13.52 2.00 8.21
CA PRO A 149 -14.49 1.00 7.75
C PRO A 149 -14.35 0.74 6.24
N HIS A 150 -14.20 -0.53 5.87
CA HIS A 150 -14.03 -0.98 4.48
C HIS A 150 -12.87 -0.35 3.67
N HIS A 151 -11.94 0.39 4.29
CA HIS A 151 -10.88 1.11 3.57
C HIS A 151 -9.53 1.01 4.27
N LEU A 152 -8.46 0.78 3.50
CA LEU A 152 -7.09 0.77 3.99
C LEU A 152 -6.34 1.98 3.39
N PHE A 153 -5.47 2.59 4.17
CA PHE A 153 -4.66 3.76 3.79
C PHE A 153 -3.32 3.75 4.56
N VAL A 154 -2.48 4.78 4.37
CA VAL A 154 -1.16 4.88 5.01
C VAL A 154 -1.10 6.10 5.92
N LYS A 155 -0.58 5.95 7.14
CA LYS A 155 -0.11 7.07 7.97
C LYS A 155 1.41 7.16 7.86
N VAL A 156 1.95 8.35 7.63
CA VAL A 156 3.40 8.62 7.57
C VAL A 156 3.75 9.59 8.70
N ARG A 157 4.87 9.36 9.39
CA ARG A 157 5.42 10.27 10.39
C ARG A 157 6.31 11.29 9.71
N ASP A 158 5.96 12.56 9.85
CA ASP A 158 6.69 13.69 9.30
C ASP A 158 7.99 13.96 10.07
N ASP A 159 8.85 14.82 9.51
CA ASP A 159 10.15 15.17 10.10
C ASP A 159 10.01 15.87 11.47
N ASP A 160 8.85 16.50 11.72
CA ASP A 160 8.50 17.12 12.99
C ASP A 160 7.85 16.14 14.02
N GLY A 161 7.77 14.87 13.65
CA GLY A 161 7.23 13.79 14.47
C GLY A 161 5.70 13.64 14.43
N ARG A 162 4.97 14.54 13.75
CA ARG A 162 3.50 14.43 13.59
C ARG A 162 3.15 13.41 12.52
N TRP A 163 1.98 12.80 12.65
CA TRP A 163 1.48 11.84 11.67
C TRP A 163 0.48 12.50 10.72
N PHE A 164 0.55 12.15 9.44
CA PHE A 164 -0.42 12.55 8.42
C PHE A 164 -0.82 11.36 7.56
N ASN A 165 -1.99 11.43 6.91
CA ASN A 165 -2.48 10.32 6.09
C ASN A 165 -2.21 10.56 4.62
N VAL A 166 -1.87 9.47 3.95
CA VAL A 166 -1.71 9.36 2.51
C VAL A 166 -2.81 8.45 1.97
N GLU A 167 -3.62 9.02 1.06
CA GLU A 167 -4.61 8.31 0.26
C GLU A 167 -3.94 7.81 -1.02
N ALA A 168 -3.40 6.60 -0.98
CA ALA A 168 -2.65 6.04 -2.10
C ALA A 168 -3.54 5.72 -3.31
N THR A 169 -4.86 5.55 -3.14
CA THR A 169 -5.77 5.23 -4.25
C THR A 169 -6.07 6.42 -5.15
N ALA A 170 -6.17 7.61 -4.56
CA ALA A 170 -6.38 8.88 -5.27
C ALA A 170 -5.07 9.65 -5.54
N GLY A 171 -3.95 9.21 -4.97
CA GLY A 171 -2.64 9.83 -5.19
C GLY A 171 -2.41 11.12 -4.41
N GLY A 172 -2.90 11.21 -3.17
CA GLY A 172 -2.84 12.46 -2.39
C GLY A 172 -2.91 12.28 -0.88
N LEU A 173 -3.23 13.37 -0.17
CA LEU A 173 -3.38 13.40 1.28
C LEU A 173 -4.87 13.49 1.66
N LYS A 174 -5.24 12.92 2.81
CA LYS A 174 -6.64 12.95 3.30
C LYS A 174 -6.70 13.07 4.83
N SER A 175 -7.63 13.85 5.37
CA SER A 175 -7.77 13.97 6.84
C SER A 175 -8.52 12.79 7.46
N ASP A 176 -8.34 12.55 8.76
CA ASP A 176 -9.09 11.53 9.51
C ASP A 176 -10.62 11.81 9.42
N ASP A 177 -11.07 13.07 9.56
CA ASP A 177 -12.48 13.45 9.40
C ASP A 177 -13.04 13.12 8.01
N ALA A 178 -12.25 13.31 6.96
CA ALA A 178 -12.65 12.96 5.61
C ALA A 178 -12.80 11.44 5.45
N TYR A 179 -11.95 10.64 6.11
CA TYR A 179 -12.13 9.18 6.15
C TYR A 179 -13.42 8.79 6.88
N VAL A 180 -13.67 9.36 8.06
CA VAL A 180 -14.89 9.07 8.83
C VAL A 180 -16.14 9.41 8.01
N ARG A 181 -16.17 10.57 7.36
CA ARG A 181 -17.33 10.95 6.54
C ARG A 181 -17.54 10.02 5.34
N ASP A 182 -16.47 9.66 4.63
CA ASP A 182 -16.60 9.02 3.32
C ASP A 182 -16.70 7.48 3.40
N THR A 183 -16.35 6.88 4.55
CA THR A 183 -16.28 5.41 4.70
C THR A 183 -17.31 4.79 5.64
N TYR A 184 -18.06 5.61 6.39
CA TYR A 184 -19.11 5.15 7.33
C TYR A 184 -20.52 5.05 6.72
N ILE A 185 -20.61 4.92 5.40
CA ILE A 185 -21.88 4.91 4.67
C ILE A 185 -22.33 3.47 4.39
#